data_AF-A0AAV5K4X5-F1
#
_entry.id   AF-A0AAV5K4X5-F1
#
_cell.length_a   1.000
_cell.length_b   1.000
_cell.length_c   1.000
_cell.angle_alpha   90.00
_cell.angle_beta   90.00
_cell.angle_gamma   90.00
#
_symmetry.space_group_name_H-M   'P 1'
#
loop_
_entity.id
_entity.type
_entity.pdbx_description
1 polymer ?
#
loop_
_entity_poly.entity_id
_entity_poly.type
_entity_poly.pdbx_seq_one_letter_code
_entity_poly.pdbx_strand_id
1 'polypeptide(L)'
;MTRAKFFLIVLVCSFSWYLLPGYLFTTLTSISWVCWVFSKSVTAQQLGSGLRGLGLGALTLDWSAVSSFLFSPLISPFFAIVNVFVGYVLIVYIVTPIAYWGVHLFSARRFPIFSSHLFTAQGQLYDILAIVNNNFELDKVKYEEEGRIHLSVFFALTYGFGFATIASTITHVGLFYGSKHI
;
A
#
# COMPACT_ATOMS: atom_id res chain seq x y z
N MET A 1 -28.57 31.93 2.95
CA MET A 1 -28.80 30.66 2.24
C MET A 1 -29.60 29.71 3.13
N THR A 2 -30.56 28.96 2.59
CA THR A 2 -31.24 27.89 3.35
C THR A 2 -30.35 26.64 3.43
N ARG A 3 -30.47 25.85 4.50
CA ARG A 3 -29.67 24.62 4.71
C ARG A 3 -29.76 23.66 3.52
N ALA A 4 -30.95 23.54 2.91
CA ALA A 4 -31.17 22.71 1.72
C ALA A 4 -30.45 23.25 0.46
N LYS A 5 -30.43 24.58 0.26
CA LYS A 5 -29.69 25.19 -0.85
C LYS A 5 -28.18 25.00 -0.68
N PHE A 6 -27.65 25.14 0.53
CA PHE A 6 -26.24 24.87 0.81
C PHE A 6 -25.89 23.41 0.56
N PHE A 7 -26.71 22.48 1.05
CA PHE A 7 -26.53 21.05 0.82
C PHE A 7 -26.50 20.70 -0.68
N LEU A 8 -27.44 21.20 -1.47
CA LEU A 8 -27.48 20.92 -2.91
C LEU A 8 -26.25 21.47 -3.65
N ILE A 9 -25.77 22.66 -3.30
CA ILE A 9 -24.55 23.20 -3.91
C ILE A 9 -23.35 22.32 -3.58
N VAL A 10 -23.15 21.97 -2.31
CA VAL A 10 -22.02 21.10 -1.90
C VAL A 10 -22.12 19.72 -2.54
N LEU A 11 -23.33 19.16 -2.66
CA LEU A 11 -23.56 17.86 -3.29
C LEU A 11 -23.16 17.89 -4.77
N VAL A 12 -23.64 18.88 -5.53
CA VAL A 12 -23.34 19.01 -6.97
C VAL A 12 -21.86 19.31 -7.19
N CYS A 13 -21.27 20.20 -6.40
CA CYS A 13 -19.84 20.50 -6.47
C CYS A 13 -18.98 19.28 -6.15
N SER A 14 -19.30 18.54 -5.07
CA SER A 14 -18.57 17.33 -4.71
C SER A 14 -18.72 16.26 -5.77
N PHE A 15 -19.94 16.00 -6.26
CA PHE A 15 -20.19 15.03 -7.33
C PHE A 15 -19.39 15.37 -8.60
N SER A 16 -19.41 16.63 -9.02
CA SER A 16 -18.66 17.11 -10.18
C SER A 16 -17.16 16.98 -9.97
N TRP A 17 -16.66 17.29 -8.77
CA TRP A 17 -15.25 17.14 -8.45
C TRP A 17 -14.83 15.67 -8.44
N TYR A 18 -15.57 14.75 -7.83
CA TYR A 18 -15.19 13.32 -7.81
C TYR A 18 -15.20 12.68 -9.21
N LEU A 19 -16.02 13.17 -10.15
CA LEU A 19 -16.02 12.69 -11.53
C LEU A 19 -14.69 12.98 -12.25
N LEU A 20 -14.01 14.07 -11.89
CA LEU A 20 -12.75 14.48 -12.50
C LEU A 20 -11.60 13.49 -12.23
N PRO A 21 -11.13 13.26 -10.99
CA PRO A 21 -10.07 12.30 -10.72
C PRO A 21 -10.57 10.85 -10.87
N GLY A 22 -11.84 10.58 -10.58
CA GLY A 22 -12.37 9.22 -10.59
C GLY A 22 -12.63 8.64 -11.98
N TYR A 23 -12.94 9.47 -12.98
CA TYR A 23 -13.34 8.97 -14.30
C TYR A 23 -12.69 9.71 -15.47
N LEU A 24 -12.72 11.04 -15.49
CA LEU A 24 -12.24 11.82 -16.64
C LEU A 24 -10.71 11.90 -16.73
N PHE A 25 -10.04 12.10 -15.60
CA PHE A 25 -8.60 12.31 -15.51
C PHE A 25 -8.02 11.59 -14.29
N THR A 26 -7.88 10.27 -14.40
CA THR A 26 -7.30 9.40 -13.36
C THR A 26 -5.85 9.74 -13.00
N THR A 27 -5.16 10.53 -13.83
CA THR A 27 -3.84 11.08 -13.52
C THR A 27 -3.86 12.07 -12.35
N LEU A 28 -5.00 12.71 -12.05
CA LEU A 28 -5.13 13.60 -10.88
C LEU A 28 -5.11 12.83 -9.55
N THR A 29 -5.47 11.54 -9.57
CA THR A 29 -5.40 10.67 -8.39
C THR A 29 -3.97 10.39 -7.98
N SER A 30 -3.01 10.41 -8.91
CA SER A 30 -1.59 10.22 -8.60
C SER A 30 -0.68 11.00 -9.56
N ILE A 31 -0.36 12.22 -9.14
CA ILE A 31 0.58 13.13 -9.81
C ILE A 31 1.99 12.83 -9.32
N SER A 32 2.66 11.89 -9.99
CA SER A 32 4.05 11.53 -9.72
C SER A 32 5.02 12.41 -10.51
N TRP A 33 5.23 13.66 -10.08
CA TRP A 33 6.10 14.61 -10.78
C TRP A 33 7.56 14.10 -10.91
N VAL A 34 8.04 13.32 -9.94
CA VAL A 34 9.35 12.66 -9.99
C VAL A 34 9.48 11.74 -11.21
N CYS A 35 8.41 11.03 -11.57
CA CYS A 35 8.40 10.19 -12.77
C CYS A 35 8.40 11.00 -14.07
N TRP A 36 7.85 12.22 -14.06
CA TRP A 36 7.92 13.11 -15.23
C TRP A 36 9.32 13.68 -15.43
N VAL A 37 9.98 14.11 -14.36
CA VAL A 37 11.35 14.63 -14.40
C VAL A 37 12.35 13.53 -14.80
N PHE A 38 12.19 12.32 -14.25
CA PHE A 38 13.09 11.20 -14.48
C PHE A 38 12.44 10.06 -15.28
N SER A 39 11.85 10.40 -16.43
CA SER A 39 11.09 9.45 -17.25
C SER A 39 11.89 8.25 -17.77
N LYS A 40 13.22 8.38 -17.93
CA LYS A 40 14.08 7.30 -18.44
C LYS A 40 14.66 6.37 -17.37
N SER A 41 14.53 6.72 -16.10
CA SER A 41 15.14 5.96 -15.01
C SER A 41 14.15 5.00 -14.37
N VAL A 42 14.42 3.70 -14.50
CA VAL A 42 13.58 2.63 -13.89
C VAL A 42 13.54 2.78 -12.37
N THR A 43 14.66 3.12 -11.74
CA THR A 43 14.71 3.30 -10.28
C THR A 43 13.90 4.51 -9.84
N ALA A 44 13.97 5.61 -10.57
CA ALA A 44 13.17 6.80 -10.27
C ALA A 44 11.66 6.55 -10.45
N GLN A 45 11.28 5.72 -11.41
CA GLN A 45 9.90 5.29 -11.58
C GLN A 45 9.43 4.37 -10.44
N GLN A 46 10.26 3.41 -10.01
CA GLN A 46 9.95 2.53 -8.89
C GLN A 46 9.82 3.28 -7.56
N LEU A 47 10.64 4.32 -7.36
CA LEU A 47 10.58 5.17 -6.17
C LEU A 47 9.43 6.17 -6.24
N GLY A 48 9.26 6.87 -7.36
CA GLY A 48 8.36 8.02 -7.48
C GLY A 48 6.92 7.72 -7.90
N SER A 49 6.64 6.53 -8.46
CA SER A 49 5.28 6.19 -8.90
C SER A 49 4.38 5.98 -7.70
N GLY A 50 3.26 6.71 -7.60
CA GLY A 50 2.31 6.57 -6.50
C GLY A 50 1.39 5.35 -6.62
N LEU A 51 1.17 4.84 -7.83
CA LEU A 51 0.30 3.68 -8.07
C LEU A 51 1.05 2.36 -8.20
N ARG A 52 2.30 2.41 -8.70
CA ARG A 52 3.10 1.21 -9.03
C ARG A 52 4.47 1.20 -8.35
N GLY A 53 4.69 2.11 -7.41
CA GLY A 53 5.96 2.30 -6.75
C GLY A 53 5.78 2.75 -5.31
N LEU A 54 6.85 3.28 -4.72
CA LEU A 54 6.88 3.71 -3.32
C LEU A 54 6.21 5.08 -3.08
N GLY A 55 5.84 5.79 -4.15
CA GLY A 55 5.12 7.07 -4.07
C GLY A 55 5.95 8.27 -3.61
N LEU A 56 7.27 8.23 -3.76
CA LEU A 56 8.15 9.34 -3.37
C LEU A 56 7.83 10.60 -4.18
N GLY A 57 7.31 11.62 -3.50
CA GLY A 57 6.89 12.87 -4.14
C GLY A 57 5.61 12.74 -4.98
N ALA A 58 4.84 11.64 -4.86
CA ALA A 58 3.52 11.56 -5.48
C ALA A 58 2.53 12.48 -4.76
N LEU A 59 1.84 13.32 -5.52
CA LEU A 59 0.78 14.19 -5.03
C LEU A 59 -0.57 13.67 -5.51
N THR A 60 -1.62 13.88 -4.73
CA THR A 60 -2.99 13.51 -5.14
C THR A 60 -3.91 14.71 -4.94
N LEU A 61 -4.79 14.92 -5.92
CA LEU A 61 -5.90 15.88 -5.82
C LEU A 61 -7.24 15.18 -5.56
N ASP A 62 -7.20 13.86 -5.40
CA ASP A 62 -8.37 13.03 -5.15
C ASP A 62 -8.57 12.85 -3.65
N TRP A 63 -9.66 13.41 -3.13
CA TRP A 63 -9.98 13.29 -1.72
C TRP A 63 -10.20 11.83 -1.30
N SER A 64 -10.73 10.97 -2.19
CA SER A 64 -10.93 9.56 -1.87
C SER A 64 -9.60 8.83 -1.66
N ALA A 65 -8.56 9.20 -2.41
CA ALA A 65 -7.21 8.68 -2.22
C ALA A 65 -6.62 9.14 -0.88
N VAL A 66 -6.75 10.43 -0.54
CA VAL A 66 -6.30 10.99 0.76
C VAL A 66 -6.99 10.32 1.94
N SER A 67 -8.30 10.10 1.81
CA SER A 67 -9.15 9.60 2.89
C SER A 67 -9.11 8.07 3.02
N SER A 68 -8.60 7.36 2.02
CA SER A 68 -8.59 5.88 1.98
C SER A 68 -7.88 5.21 3.17
N PHE A 69 -6.80 5.82 3.70
CA PHE A 69 -5.97 5.19 4.72
C PHE A 69 -6.40 5.51 6.16
N LEU A 70 -6.75 6.77 6.45
CA LEU A 70 -7.15 7.23 7.78
C LEU A 70 -8.67 7.49 7.89
N PHE A 71 -9.47 6.96 6.97
CA PHE A 71 -10.89 7.26 6.73
C PHE A 71 -11.19 8.73 6.42
N SER A 72 -10.99 9.61 7.39
CA SER A 72 -11.09 11.04 7.22
C SER A 72 -10.05 11.72 8.11
N PRO A 73 -8.97 12.27 7.53
CA PRO A 73 -7.93 12.94 8.31
C PRO A 73 -8.45 14.18 9.05
N LEU A 74 -9.65 14.68 8.71
CA LEU A 74 -10.30 15.77 9.46
C LEU A 74 -10.75 15.34 10.86
N ILE A 75 -10.97 14.03 11.07
CA ILE A 75 -11.47 13.48 12.34
C ILE A 75 -10.29 13.05 13.23
N SER A 76 -9.20 12.56 12.62
CA SER A 76 -8.04 12.09 13.36
C SER A 76 -7.24 13.24 13.99
N PRO A 77 -6.79 13.12 15.26
CA PRO A 77 -5.96 14.14 15.87
C PRO A 77 -4.59 14.21 15.19
N PHE A 78 -4.04 15.43 15.07
CA PHE A 78 -2.78 15.68 14.36
C PHE A 78 -1.62 14.77 14.82
N PHE A 79 -1.50 14.54 16.13
CA PHE A 79 -0.46 13.66 16.68
C PHE A 79 -0.54 12.23 16.13
N ALA A 80 -1.74 11.67 15.97
CA ALA A 80 -1.90 10.33 15.41
C ALA A 80 -1.51 10.29 13.93
N ILE A 81 -1.87 11.34 13.17
CA ILE A 81 -1.48 11.47 11.76
C ILE A 81 0.04 11.50 11.62
N VAL A 82 0.72 12.32 12.44
CA VAL A 82 2.19 12.42 12.43
C VAL A 82 2.84 11.09 12.80
N ASN A 83 2.35 10.40 13.83
CA ASN A 83 2.90 9.11 14.26
C ASN A 83 2.80 8.06 13.14
N VAL A 84 1.63 7.97 12.50
CA VAL A 84 1.40 7.10 11.35
C VAL A 84 2.32 7.49 10.18
N PHE A 85 2.47 8.78 9.90
CA PHE A 85 3.34 9.27 8.84
C PHE A 85 4.80 8.91 9.08
N VAL A 86 5.29 9.05 10.32
CA VAL A 86 6.66 8.64 10.70
C VAL A 86 6.84 7.14 10.49
N GLY A 87 5.89 6.31 10.94
CA GLY A 87 5.91 4.87 10.71
C GLY A 87 5.94 4.51 9.22
N TYR A 88 5.10 5.18 8.42
CA TYR A 88 5.09 5.04 6.97
C TYR A 88 6.45 5.39 6.34
N VAL A 89 7.05 6.53 6.71
CA VAL A 89 8.36 6.94 6.20
C VAL A 89 9.45 5.93 6.55
N LEU A 90 9.46 5.45 7.80
CA LEU A 90 10.43 4.43 8.25
C LEU A 90 10.28 3.13 7.45
N ILE A 91 9.06 2.64 7.27
CA ILE A 91 8.85 1.36 6.59
C ILE A 91 9.12 1.50 5.08
N VAL A 92 8.50 2.47 4.42
CA VAL A 92 8.49 2.60 2.96
C VAL A 92 9.80 3.16 2.42
N TYR A 93 10.42 4.12 3.10
CA TYR A 93 11.63 4.79 2.59
C TYR A 93 12.94 4.33 3.24
N ILE A 94 12.89 3.60 4.35
CA ILE A 94 14.10 3.07 5.00
C ILE A 94 14.12 1.54 4.95
N VAL A 95 13.15 0.87 5.57
CA VAL A 95 13.16 -0.59 5.68
C VAL A 95 13.03 -1.27 4.31
N THR A 96 12.08 -0.85 3.46
CA THR A 96 11.88 -1.46 2.14
C THR A 96 13.11 -1.31 1.24
N PRO A 97 13.74 -0.12 1.08
CA PRO A 97 14.97 0.03 0.31
C PRO A 97 16.15 -0.78 0.86
N ILE A 98 16.34 -0.82 2.17
CA ILE A 98 17.42 -1.61 2.80
C ILE A 98 17.21 -3.11 2.52
N ALA A 99 15.98 -3.60 2.67
CA ALA A 99 15.66 -4.99 2.41
C ALA A 99 15.84 -5.37 0.93
N TYR A 100 15.45 -4.48 0.01
CA TYR A 100 15.52 -4.74 -1.43
C TYR A 100 16.94 -4.61 -2.00
N TRP A 101 17.62 -3.49 -1.75
CA TRP A 101 18.94 -3.21 -2.34
C TRP A 101 20.11 -3.66 -1.47
N GLY A 102 19.99 -3.55 -0.14
CA GLY A 102 21.07 -3.80 0.80
C GLY A 102 21.25 -5.28 1.13
N VAL A 103 20.18 -5.93 1.59
CA VAL A 103 20.26 -7.32 2.12
C VAL A 103 19.87 -8.38 1.08
N HIS A 104 19.27 -7.99 -0.05
CA HIS A 104 18.73 -8.91 -1.08
C HIS A 104 17.84 -9.99 -0.47
N LEU A 105 17.01 -9.61 0.49
CA LEU A 105 16.08 -10.52 1.15
C LEU A 105 15.21 -11.22 0.10
N PHE A 106 15.19 -12.55 0.14
CA PHE A 106 14.38 -13.40 -0.75
C PHE A 106 14.67 -13.27 -2.25
N SER A 107 15.92 -13.01 -2.65
CA SER A 107 16.26 -12.75 -4.07
C SER A 107 15.48 -11.57 -4.66
N ALA A 108 15.25 -10.54 -3.82
CA ALA A 108 14.49 -9.32 -4.06
C ALA A 108 14.56 -8.77 -5.50
N ARG A 109 15.76 -8.68 -6.08
CA ARG A 109 15.98 -8.06 -7.40
C ARG A 109 15.33 -8.78 -8.57
N ARG A 110 14.88 -10.03 -8.40
CA ARG A 110 14.13 -10.77 -9.42
C ARG A 110 12.68 -10.34 -9.52
N PHE A 111 12.18 -9.62 -8.50
CA PHE A 111 10.78 -9.23 -8.38
C PHE A 111 10.64 -7.70 -8.37
N PRO A 112 9.48 -7.16 -8.79
CA PRO A 112 9.19 -5.75 -8.61
C PRO A 112 9.19 -5.38 -7.12
N ILE A 113 9.69 -4.19 -6.79
CA ILE A 113 9.76 -3.69 -5.40
C ILE A 113 8.35 -3.66 -4.78
N PHE A 114 7.38 -3.17 -5.55
CA PHE A 114 6.00 -2.97 -5.14
C PHE A 114 5.06 -3.81 -6.02
N SER A 115 4.52 -4.88 -5.45
CA SER A 115 3.52 -5.75 -6.10
C SER A 115 2.79 -6.59 -5.06
N SER A 116 1.48 -6.73 -5.21
CA SER A 116 0.64 -7.68 -4.45
C SER A 116 0.54 -9.06 -5.11
N HIS A 117 1.15 -9.25 -6.28
CA HIS A 117 1.10 -10.52 -7.00
C HIS A 117 2.14 -11.52 -6.46
N LEU A 118 1.84 -12.80 -6.71
CA LEU A 118 2.70 -13.94 -6.41
C LEU A 118 3.59 -14.25 -7.63
N PHE A 119 4.80 -14.72 -7.38
CA PHE A 119 5.78 -15.01 -8.42
C PHE A 119 6.39 -16.40 -8.31
N THR A 120 6.81 -16.95 -9.45
CA THR A 120 7.65 -18.16 -9.54
C THR A 120 9.11 -17.80 -9.21
N ALA A 121 9.98 -18.80 -9.02
CA ALA A 121 11.41 -18.57 -8.72
C ALA A 121 12.16 -17.79 -9.83
N GLN A 122 11.60 -17.78 -11.04
CA GLN A 122 12.09 -17.13 -12.24
C GLN A 122 11.54 -15.69 -12.41
N GLY A 123 10.64 -15.23 -11.54
CA GLY A 123 10.07 -13.88 -11.60
C GLY A 123 8.82 -13.74 -12.47
N GLN A 124 8.25 -14.84 -12.95
CA GLN A 124 6.97 -14.81 -13.68
C GLN A 124 5.79 -14.82 -12.71
N LEU A 125 4.63 -14.31 -13.14
CA LEU A 125 3.41 -14.38 -12.35
C LEU A 125 3.03 -15.84 -12.09
N TYR A 126 2.75 -16.15 -10.83
CA TYR A 126 2.39 -17.50 -10.40
C TYR A 126 0.93 -17.78 -10.73
N ASP A 127 0.64 -18.88 -11.43
CA ASP A 127 -0.74 -19.30 -11.70
C ASP A 127 -1.31 -20.07 -10.50
N ILE A 128 -2.11 -19.38 -9.69
CA ILE A 128 -2.73 -19.95 -8.50
C ILE A 128 -3.79 -21.00 -8.89
N LEU A 129 -4.47 -20.83 -10.03
CA LEU A 129 -5.50 -21.76 -10.47
C LEU A 129 -4.88 -23.09 -10.95
N ALA A 130 -3.63 -23.07 -11.40
CA ALA A 130 -2.91 -24.28 -11.78
C ALA A 130 -2.70 -25.23 -10.59
N ILE A 131 -2.45 -24.70 -9.38
CA ILE A 131 -2.15 -25.48 -8.17
C ILE A 131 -3.38 -25.79 -7.30
N VAL A 132 -4.57 -25.37 -7.71
CA VAL A 132 -5.80 -25.52 -6.93
C VAL A 132 -6.74 -26.51 -7.63
N ASN A 133 -7.29 -27.46 -6.88
CA ASN A 133 -8.26 -28.44 -7.41
C ASN A 133 -9.67 -27.82 -7.54
N ASN A 134 -10.61 -28.57 -8.12
CA ASN A 134 -12.01 -28.13 -8.27
C ASN A 134 -12.74 -27.86 -6.95
N ASN A 135 -12.20 -28.32 -5.81
CA ASN A 135 -12.72 -28.10 -4.46
C ASN A 135 -12.02 -26.93 -3.74
N PHE A 136 -11.21 -26.14 -4.45
CA PHE A 136 -10.39 -25.05 -3.90
C PHE A 136 -9.32 -25.49 -2.88
N GLU A 137 -8.90 -26.74 -2.94
CA GLU A 137 -7.80 -27.27 -2.13
C GLU A 137 -6.49 -27.28 -2.91
N LEU A 138 -5.37 -27.17 -2.20
CA LEU A 138 -4.04 -27.22 -2.78
C LEU A 138 -3.75 -28.62 -3.34
N ASP A 139 -3.54 -28.70 -4.64
CA ASP A 139 -3.00 -29.89 -5.30
C ASP A 139 -1.49 -29.93 -5.08
N LYS A 140 -1.05 -30.77 -4.14
CA LYS A 140 0.36 -30.89 -3.77
C LYS A 140 1.24 -31.35 -4.92
N VAL A 141 0.72 -32.18 -5.82
CA VAL A 141 1.49 -32.71 -6.96
C VAL A 141 1.79 -31.56 -7.93
N LYS A 142 0.76 -30.82 -8.31
CA LYS A 142 0.94 -29.64 -9.18
C LYS A 142 1.75 -28.53 -8.52
N TYR A 143 1.62 -28.37 -7.20
CA TYR A 143 2.44 -27.42 -6.45
C TYR A 143 3.93 -27.80 -6.44
N GLU A 144 4.26 -29.08 -6.37
CA GLU A 144 5.65 -29.54 -6.48
C GLU A 144 6.20 -29.36 -7.90
N GLU A 145 5.36 -29.51 -8.94
CA GLU A 145 5.72 -29.27 -10.34
C GLU A 145 5.95 -27.78 -10.65
N GLU A 146 5.03 -26.90 -10.23
CA GLU A 146 5.14 -25.44 -10.42
C GLU A 146 6.19 -24.80 -9.50
N GLY A 147 6.44 -25.44 -8.35
CA GLY A 147 7.43 -24.99 -7.38
C GLY A 147 6.91 -23.93 -6.40
N ARG A 148 7.83 -23.46 -5.54
CA ARG A 148 7.50 -22.58 -4.41
C ARG A 148 7.07 -21.18 -4.86
N ILE A 149 6.07 -20.65 -4.15
CA ILE A 149 5.60 -19.28 -4.31
C ILE A 149 6.61 -18.30 -3.71
N HIS A 150 6.90 -17.23 -4.45
CA HIS A 150 7.73 -16.12 -4.02
C HIS A 150 6.90 -14.83 -3.95
N LEU A 151 7.22 -13.99 -2.97
CA LEU A 151 6.54 -12.72 -2.71
C LEU A 151 7.47 -11.55 -3.02
N SER A 152 6.90 -10.41 -3.40
CA SER A 152 7.66 -9.17 -3.42
C SER A 152 8.13 -8.80 -2.01
N VAL A 153 9.26 -8.10 -1.92
CA VAL A 153 9.83 -7.67 -0.62
C VAL A 153 8.86 -6.77 0.14
N PHE A 154 8.20 -5.84 -0.56
CA PHE A 154 7.22 -4.96 0.05
C PHE A 154 6.07 -5.76 0.65
N PHE A 155 5.49 -6.71 -0.11
CA PHE A 155 4.38 -7.52 0.37
C PHE A 155 4.75 -8.36 1.58
N ALA A 156 5.92 -9.02 1.56
CA ALA A 156 6.41 -9.80 2.70
C ALA A 156 6.61 -8.94 3.97
N LEU A 157 7.19 -7.74 3.81
CA LEU A 157 7.38 -6.80 4.91
C LEU A 157 6.05 -6.31 5.48
N THR A 158 5.09 -5.95 4.63
CA THR A 158 3.76 -5.50 5.07
C THR A 158 3.05 -6.59 5.90
N TYR A 159 3.15 -7.85 5.50
CA TYR A 159 2.64 -8.98 6.31
C TYR A 159 3.36 -9.08 7.66
N GLY A 160 4.69 -9.00 7.67
CA GLY A 160 5.49 -9.04 8.91
C GLY A 160 5.11 -7.92 9.88
N PHE A 161 4.98 -6.68 9.39
CA PHE A 161 4.54 -5.55 10.20
C PHE A 161 3.06 -5.65 10.62
N GLY A 162 2.22 -6.30 9.82
CA GLY A 162 0.85 -6.64 10.20
C GLY A 162 0.81 -7.49 11.48
N PHE A 163 1.63 -8.56 11.55
CA PHE A 163 1.75 -9.37 12.76
C PHE A 163 2.34 -8.57 13.95
N ALA A 164 3.34 -7.72 13.70
CA ALA A 164 3.92 -6.87 14.73
C ALA A 164 2.88 -5.88 15.32
N THR A 165 1.95 -5.39 14.50
CA THR A 165 0.87 -4.49 14.93
C THR A 165 -0.10 -5.20 15.89
N ILE A 166 -0.40 -6.49 15.66
CA ILE A 166 -1.22 -7.29 16.56
C ILE A 166 -0.51 -7.42 17.92
N ALA A 167 0.77 -7.82 17.91
CA ALA A 167 1.56 -7.93 19.13
C ALA A 167 1.66 -6.60 19.89
N SER A 168 1.94 -5.51 19.18
CA SER A 168 2.00 -4.15 19.74
C SER A 168 0.68 -3.74 20.39
N THR A 169 -0.46 -4.06 19.76
CA THR A 169 -1.80 -3.77 20.31
C THR A 169 -2.01 -4.50 21.63
N ILE A 170 -1.67 -5.80 21.69
CA ILE A 170 -1.78 -6.59 22.92
C ILE A 170 -0.89 -6.00 24.03
N THR A 171 0.36 -5.68 23.71
CA THR A 171 1.29 -5.06 24.67
C THR A 171 0.79 -3.69 25.15
N HIS A 172 0.27 -2.86 24.25
CA HIS A 172 -0.28 -1.55 24.59
C HIS A 172 -1.48 -1.69 25.52
N VAL A 173 -2.43 -2.58 25.22
CA VAL A 173 -3.59 -2.83 26.08
C VAL A 173 -3.16 -3.36 27.44
N GLY A 174 -2.24 -4.33 27.46
CA GLY A 174 -1.73 -4.92 28.70
C GLY A 174 -1.06 -3.90 29.62
N LEU A 175 -0.20 -3.04 29.09
CA LEU A 175 0.50 -2.02 29.89
C LEU A 175 -0.43 -0.87 30.31
N PHE A 176 -1.26 -0.38 29.39
CA PHE A 176 -2.06 0.82 29.61
C PHE A 176 -3.30 0.56 30.48
N TYR A 177 -3.96 -0.59 30.30
CA TYR A 177 -5.14 -0.96 31.07
C TYR A 177 -4.85 -1.93 32.22
N GLY A 178 -3.79 -2.75 32.12
CA GLY A 178 -3.41 -3.68 33.19
C GLY A 178 -2.86 -2.97 34.44
N SER A 179 -2.20 -1.82 34.28
CA SER A 179 -1.71 -1.02 35.42
C SER A 179 -2.81 -0.43 36.31
N LYS A 180 -4.10 -0.51 35.93
CA LYS A 180 -5.22 -0.08 36.78
C LYS A 180 -5.81 -1.19 37.66
N HIS A 181 -5.39 -2.44 37.47
CA HIS A 181 -5.93 -3.60 38.19
C HIS A 181 -4.89 -4.45 38.95
N ILE A 182 -3.66 -3.95 39.08
CA ILE A 182 -2.62 -4.44 40.01
C ILE A 182 -2.30 -3.30 40.97
#